data_AF-Q2VZY8-F1
#
_entry.id   AF-Q2VZY8-F1
#
_cell.length_a   1.000
_cell.length_b   1.000
_cell.length_c   1.000
_cell.angle_alpha   90.00
_cell.angle_beta   90.00
_cell.angle_gamma   90.00
#
_symmetry.space_group_name_H-M   'P 1'
#
loop_
_entity.id
_entity.type
_entity.pdbx_description
1 polymer ?
#
loop_
_entity_poly.entity_id
_entity_poly.type
_entity_poly.pdbx_seq_one_letter_code
_entity_poly.pdbx_strand_id
1 'polypeptide(L)'
;MDEFAVKVTAKGADGSLAPFHIYVGTPEAVDDIVSGCLTWCSLLEKPHLVKGETLAQAYSLAYRFIAQMVEYAGLTLFDRDGAPFQLPRPPDGFEDEI
;
A
#
# COMPACT_ATOMS: atom_id res chain seq x y z
N MET A 1 -14.54 0.07 3.59
CA MET A 1 -13.17 0.06 3.03
C MET A 1 -13.12 -1.16 2.15
N ASP A 2 -12.81 -0.96 0.88
CA ASP A 2 -12.83 -2.01 -0.12
C ASP A 2 -11.42 -2.38 -0.52
N GLU A 3 -11.24 -3.58 -1.09
CA GLU A 3 -9.96 -3.98 -1.65
C GLU A 3 -9.48 -3.00 -2.72
N PHE A 4 -8.17 -2.89 -2.84
CA PHE A 4 -7.49 -2.05 -3.81
C PHE A 4 -6.43 -2.86 -4.54
N ALA A 5 -6.61 -3.01 -5.84
CA ALA A 5 -5.64 -3.65 -6.73
C ALA A 5 -5.37 -2.75 -7.92
N VAL A 6 -4.11 -2.47 -8.20
CA VAL A 6 -3.72 -1.64 -9.35
C VAL A 6 -2.43 -2.15 -9.98
N LYS A 7 -2.38 -2.03 -11.31
CA LYS A 7 -1.16 -2.20 -12.09
C LYS A 7 -0.70 -0.83 -12.58
N VAL A 8 0.54 -0.48 -12.24
CA VAL A 8 1.21 0.77 -12.61
C VAL A 8 2.55 0.45 -13.26
N THR A 9 3.26 1.48 -13.73
CA THR A 9 4.63 1.36 -14.23
C THR A 9 5.59 1.92 -13.20
N ALA A 10 6.56 1.15 -12.75
CA ALA A 10 7.66 1.64 -11.93
C ALA A 10 8.84 2.08 -12.80
N LYS A 11 9.44 3.20 -12.45
CA LYS A 11 10.70 3.68 -13.00
C LYS A 11 11.81 3.57 -11.98
N GLY A 12 12.87 2.84 -12.32
CA GLY A 12 14.08 2.74 -11.52
C GLY A 12 14.97 3.99 -11.62
N ALA A 13 15.93 4.11 -10.71
CA ALA A 13 16.93 5.18 -10.72
C ALA A 13 17.81 5.16 -11.99
N ASP A 14 17.98 3.99 -12.60
CA ASP A 14 18.66 3.79 -13.89
C ASP A 14 17.82 4.20 -15.10
N GLY A 15 16.57 4.63 -14.87
CA GLY A 15 15.61 4.99 -15.90
C GLY A 15 14.87 3.81 -16.52
N SER A 16 15.11 2.58 -16.07
CA SER A 16 14.38 1.39 -16.52
C SER A 16 12.90 1.48 -16.15
N LEU A 17 12.03 0.97 -17.03
CA LEU A 17 10.59 0.90 -16.80
C LEU A 17 10.16 -0.56 -16.69
N ALA A 18 9.42 -0.88 -15.64
CA ALA A 18 8.88 -2.22 -15.42
C ALA A 18 7.44 -2.17 -14.89
N PRO A 19 6.59 -3.16 -15.22
CA PRO A 19 5.29 -3.29 -14.59
C PRO A 19 5.41 -3.47 -13.08
N PHE A 20 4.56 -2.77 -12.33
CA PHE A 20 4.50 -2.85 -10.88
C PHE A 20 3.06 -3.05 -10.43
N HIS A 21 2.86 -4.06 -9.59
CA HIS A 21 1.54 -4.44 -9.10
C HIS A 21 1.45 -4.12 -7.62
N ILE A 22 0.30 -3.61 -7.21
CA ILE A 22 -0.03 -3.26 -5.84
C ILE A 22 -1.36 -3.93 -5.49
N TYR A 23 -1.40 -4.53 -4.30
CA TYR A 23 -2.59 -5.09 -3.72
C TYR A 23 -2.67 -4.70 -2.23
N VAL A 24 -3.82 -4.17 -1.85
CA VAL A 24 -4.22 -3.93 -0.46
C VAL A 24 -5.61 -4.55 -0.31
N GLY A 25 -5.72 -5.60 0.49
CA GLY A 25 -6.98 -6.29 0.73
C GLY A 25 -7.94 -5.47 1.59
N THR A 26 -9.18 -5.96 1.69
CA THR A 26 -10.12 -5.45 2.69
C THR A 26 -9.55 -5.70 4.10
N PRO A 27 -9.55 -4.71 5.00
CA PRO A 27 -9.12 -4.94 6.38
C PRO A 27 -10.13 -5.82 7.10
N GLU A 28 -9.64 -6.75 7.91
CA GLU A 28 -10.44 -7.72 8.65
C GLU A 28 -10.00 -7.77 10.12
N ALA A 29 -10.94 -8.08 11.01
CA ALA A 29 -10.60 -8.36 12.41
C ALA A 29 -9.82 -9.68 12.48
N VAL A 30 -8.63 -9.65 13.09
CA VAL A 30 -7.77 -10.83 13.29
C VAL A 30 -8.03 -11.46 14.65
N ASP A 31 -8.24 -10.62 15.66
CA ASP A 31 -8.70 -10.96 17.00
C ASP A 31 -9.46 -9.75 17.61
N ASP A 32 -9.84 -9.84 18.89
CA ASP A 32 -10.67 -8.82 19.56
C ASP A 32 -10.00 -7.42 19.66
N ILE A 33 -8.68 -7.34 19.48
CA ILE A 33 -7.90 -6.10 19.68
C ILE A 33 -7.04 -5.73 18.47
N VAL A 34 -6.88 -6.63 17.49
CA VAL A 34 -6.07 -6.42 16.29
C VAL A 34 -6.90 -6.60 15.02
N SER A 35 -6.76 -5.62 14.14
CA SER A 35 -7.17 -5.69 12.74
C SER A 35 -5.97 -5.94 11.83
N GLY A 36 -6.21 -6.63 10.71
CA GLY A 36 -5.20 -6.98 9.74
C GLY A 36 -5.64 -6.64 8.33
N CYS A 37 -4.68 -6.27 7.49
CA CYS A 37 -4.87 -5.97 6.09
C CYS A 37 -3.83 -6.74 5.26
N LEU A 38 -4.29 -7.68 4.43
CA LEU A 38 -3.40 -8.43 3.56
C LEU A 38 -2.86 -7.51 2.47
N THR A 39 -1.54 -7.42 2.34
CA THR A 39 -0.86 -6.42 1.53
C THR A 39 0.22 -7.07 0.68
N TRP A 40 0.34 -6.69 -0.59
CA TRP A 40 1.38 -7.19 -1.48
C TRP A 40 1.78 -6.15 -2.54
N CYS A 41 3.03 -6.17 -2.97
CA CYS A 41 3.49 -5.45 -4.14
C CYS A 41 4.61 -6.21 -4.87
N SER A 42 4.97 -5.79 -6.08
CA SER A 42 5.99 -6.48 -6.90
C SER A 42 7.41 -6.54 -6.30
N LEU A 43 7.67 -5.85 -5.18
CA LEU A 43 8.93 -5.97 -4.43
C LEU A 43 8.91 -7.12 -3.42
N LEU A 44 7.76 -7.73 -3.17
CA LEU A 44 7.57 -8.74 -2.15
C LEU A 44 7.38 -10.11 -2.81
N GLU A 45 8.06 -11.12 -2.29
CA GLU A 45 7.91 -12.50 -2.78
C GLU A 45 6.55 -13.11 -2.44
N LYS A 46 5.92 -12.65 -1.36
CA LYS A 46 4.63 -13.14 -0.86
C LYS A 46 3.84 -12.03 -0.17
N PRO A 47 2.50 -12.15 -0.03
CA PRO A 47 1.70 -11.20 0.72
C PRO A 47 2.10 -11.12 2.21
N HIS A 48 1.97 -9.94 2.79
CA HIS A 48 2.22 -9.64 4.19
C HIS A 48 0.92 -9.19 4.87
N LEU A 49 0.68 -9.68 6.09
CA LEU A 49 -0.41 -9.18 6.92
C LEU A 49 0.08 -7.95 7.69
N VAL A 50 -0.38 -6.77 7.31
CA VAL A 50 -0.10 -5.51 8.03
C VAL A 50 -1.17 -5.34 9.10
N LYS A 51 -0.74 -5.10 10.34
CA LYS A 51 -1.62 -5.06 11.52
C LYS A 51 -1.78 -3.64 12.05
N GLY A 52 -2.97 -3.35 12.57
CA GLY A 52 -3.30 -2.14 13.33
C GLY A 52 -4.34 -2.45 14.41
N GLU A 53 -4.53 -1.54 15.34
CA GLU A 53 -5.51 -1.59 16.43
C GLU A 53 -6.96 -1.51 15.90
N THR A 54 -7.16 -0.80 14.79
CA THR A 54 -8.48 -0.67 14.13
C THR A 54 -8.40 -1.06 12.65
N LEU A 55 -9.55 -1.37 12.05
CA LEU A 55 -9.65 -1.66 10.61
C LEU A 55 -9.09 -0.50 9.77
N ALA A 56 -9.39 0.74 10.17
CA ALA A 56 -8.92 1.95 9.49
C ALA A 56 -7.40 2.11 9.62
N GLN A 57 -6.85 1.88 10.82
CA GLN A 57 -5.41 1.96 11.06
C GLN A 57 -4.68 0.87 10.27
N ALA A 58 -5.17 -0.38 10.29
CA ALA A 58 -4.58 -1.48 9.53
C ALA A 58 -4.56 -1.19 8.01
N TYR A 59 -5.65 -0.62 7.50
CA TYR A 59 -5.77 -0.23 6.09
C TYR A 59 -4.79 0.90 5.75
N SER A 60 -4.72 1.97 6.56
CA SER A 60 -3.78 3.07 6.35
C SER A 60 -2.32 2.63 6.43
N LEU A 61 -1.99 1.78 7.40
CA LEU A 61 -0.65 1.20 7.55
C LEU A 61 -0.25 0.35 6.35
N ALA A 62 -1.19 -0.37 5.72
CA ALA A 62 -0.91 -1.13 4.49
C ALA A 62 -0.45 -0.25 3.33
N TYR A 63 -1.12 0.89 3.10
CA TYR A 63 -0.67 1.86 2.08
C TYR A 63 0.67 2.49 2.43
N ARG A 64 0.87 2.87 3.70
CA ARG A 64 2.15 3.42 4.18
C ARG A 64 3.30 2.42 3.99
N PHE A 65 3.06 1.15 4.27
CA PHE A 65 4.04 0.08 4.08
C PHE A 65 4.47 -0.03 2.61
N ILE A 66 3.53 -0.05 1.66
CA ILE A 66 3.88 -0.08 0.23
C ILE A 66 4.62 1.19 -0.18
N ALA A 67 4.19 2.37 0.29
CA ALA A 67 4.84 3.64 -0.01
C ALA A 67 6.31 3.64 0.45
N GLN A 68 6.58 3.15 1.66
CA GLN A 68 7.93 3.00 2.19
C GLN A 68 8.78 2.02 1.36
N MET A 69 8.20 0.89 0.91
CA MET A 69 8.90 -0.07 0.05
C MET A 69 9.31 0.56 -1.30
N VAL A 70 8.41 1.33 -1.91
CA VAL A 70 8.65 2.05 -3.17
C VAL A 70 9.74 3.10 -2.99
N GLU A 71 9.67 3.88 -1.90
CA GLU A 71 10.67 4.90 -1.55
C GLU A 71 12.05 4.28 -1.31
N TYR A 72 12.12 3.23 -0.49
CA TYR A 72 13.37 2.54 -0.17
C TYR A 72 14.03 1.92 -1.42
N ALA A 73 13.23 1.43 -2.37
CA ALA A 73 13.71 0.91 -3.64
C ALA A 73 14.09 2.02 -4.65
N GLY A 74 13.86 3.30 -4.33
CA GLY A 74 14.15 4.43 -5.22
C GLY A 74 13.28 4.43 -6.48
N LEU A 75 12.05 3.88 -6.39
CA LEU A 75 11.14 3.77 -7.52
C LEU A 75 10.21 4.98 -7.61
N THR A 76 9.94 5.42 -8.84
CA THR A 76 8.83 6.36 -9.12
C THR A 76 7.72 5.61 -9.85
N LEU A 77 6.47 5.74 -9.37
CA LEU A 77 5.33 5.07 -9.99
C LEU A 77 4.61 5.99 -10.98
N PHE A 78 4.15 5.42 -12.08
CA PHE A 78 3.40 6.09 -13.12
C PHE A 78 2.15 5.30 -13.46
N ASP A 79 1.04 5.98 -13.70
CA ASP A 79 -0.19 5.33 -14.12
C ASP A 79 -0.10 4.85 -15.60
N ARG A 80 -1.23 4.37 -16.11
CA ARG A 80 -1.39 3.90 -17.48
C ARG A 80 -1.22 4.97 -18.55
N ASP A 81 -1.38 6.24 -18.19
CA ASP A 81 -1.23 7.40 -19.08
C ASP A 81 0.19 8.01 -18.96
N GLY A 82 1.04 7.44 -18.11
CA GLY A 82 2.40 7.92 -17.87
C GLY A 82 2.46 9.13 -16.92
N ALA A 83 1.37 9.45 -16.22
CA ALA A 83 1.36 10.48 -15.19
C ALA A 83 1.88 9.93 -13.86
N PRO A 84 2.51 10.76 -12.99
CA PRO A 84 2.96 10.32 -11.67
C PRO A 84 1.80 9.74 -10.86
N PHE A 85 1.96 8.51 -10.40
CA PHE A 85 0.99 7.81 -9.58
C PHE A 85 1.35 7.95 -8.10
N GLN A 86 0.38 8.35 -7.28
CA GLN A 86 0.51 8.35 -5.82
C GLN A 86 -0.41 7.30 -5.22
N LEU A 87 0.12 6.54 -4.25
CA LEU A 87 -0.68 5.64 -3.44
C LEU A 87 -1.75 6.44 -2.68
N PRO A 88 -2.98 5.91 -2.57
CA PRO A 88 -4.00 6.47 -1.69
C PRO A 88 -3.49 6.63 -0.26
N ARG A 89 -3.97 7.65 0.44
CA ARG A 89 -3.70 7.89 1.86
C ARG A 89 -5.03 7.89 2.62
N PRO A 90 -5.60 6.70 2.92
CA PRO A 90 -6.82 6.65 3.70
C PRO A 90 -6.55 7.14 5.14
N PRO A 91 -7.58 7.70 5.80
CA PRO A 91 -7.46 8.07 7.21
C PRO A 91 -7.11 6.85 8.05
N ASP A 92 -6.25 7.02 9.04
CA ASP A 92 -5.82 5.98 9.99
C ASP A 92 -6.84 5.73 11.10
N GLY A 93 -7.97 6.45 11.10
CA GLY A 93 -9.07 6.25 12.04
C GLY A 93 -8.82 6.83 13.43
N PHE A 94 -7.69 7.51 13.61
CA PHE A 94 -7.50 8.48 14.68
C PHE A 94 -7.90 9.81 14.06
N GLU A 95 -9.06 10.34 14.43
CA GLU A 95 -9.23 11.77 14.29
C GLU A 95 -8.08 12.40 15.08
N ASP A 96 -7.30 13.30 14.48
CA ASP A 96 -6.36 14.14 15.22
C ASP A 96 -7.17 14.80 16.36
N GLU A 97 -7.11 14.24 17.57
CA GLU A 97 -7.53 14.93 18.78
C GLU A 97 -6.55 16.07 18.99
N ILE A 98 -6.94 17.26 18.54
CA ILE A 98 -6.26 18.54 18.74
C ILE A 98 -6.33 18.94 20.21
#